data_AF-A0A1V1WAE5-F1
#
_entry.id   AF-A0A1V1WAE5-F1
#
_cell.length_a   1.000
_cell.length_b   1.000
_cell.length_c   1.000
_cell.angle_alpha   90.00
_cell.angle_beta   90.00
_cell.angle_gamma   90.00
#
_symmetry.space_group_name_H-M   'P 1'
#
loop_
_entity.id
_entity.type
_entity.pdbx_description
1 polymer ?
#
loop_
_entity_poly.entity_id
_entity_poly.type
_entity_poly.pdbx_seq_one_letter_code
_entity_poly.pdbx_strand_id
1 'polypeptide(L)'
;MSVKERFLSVWNGPGWVRAVIALVVLVVVVGAVRLVGLVLEDREGDAQEACEGYVRDSLKSPSSAEFSEAEATERGEYGFTVSGSVDSENGFGAMIRNRYECRVNSIGDDWLLIDLDFEDQG
;
A
#
# COMPACT_ATOMS: atom_id res chain seq x y z
N MET A 1 -17.33 51.29 -4.49
CA MET A 1 -17.55 50.36 -3.36
C MET A 1 -16.39 49.39 -3.32
N SER A 2 -15.60 49.39 -2.23
CA SER A 2 -14.27 48.76 -2.18
C SER A 2 -14.38 47.26 -1.92
N VAL A 3 -13.53 46.44 -2.56
CA VAL A 3 -13.47 44.96 -2.36
C VAL A 3 -13.34 44.58 -0.87
N LYS A 4 -12.68 45.45 -0.09
CA LYS A 4 -12.48 45.31 1.35
C LYS A 4 -13.80 45.32 2.15
N GLU A 5 -14.79 46.08 1.70
CA GLU A 5 -16.09 46.21 2.40
C GLU A 5 -17.00 44.99 2.16
N ARG A 6 -16.87 44.36 0.98
CA ARG A 6 -17.58 43.10 0.65
C ARG A 6 -17.05 41.90 1.45
N PHE A 7 -15.77 41.93 1.83
CA PHE A 7 -15.17 40.90 2.66
C PHE A 7 -15.62 40.99 4.13
N LEU A 8 -15.78 42.21 4.65
CA LEU A 8 -16.22 42.46 6.03
C LEU A 8 -17.71 42.15 6.25
N SER A 9 -18.56 42.28 5.22
CA SER A 9 -20.00 41.99 5.33
C SER A 9 -20.32 40.50 5.44
N VAL A 10 -19.47 39.63 4.88
CA VAL A 10 -19.61 38.17 5.00
C VAL A 10 -19.36 37.70 6.43
N TRP A 11 -18.50 38.41 7.17
CA TRP A 11 -18.13 38.05 8.55
C TRP A 11 -19.12 38.56 9.62
N ASN A 12 -19.90 39.59 9.31
CA ASN A 12 -20.96 40.16 10.15
C ASN A 12 -22.39 39.69 9.75
N GLY A 13 -22.48 38.61 8.97
CA GLY A 13 -23.78 38.03 8.58
C GLY A 13 -24.56 37.44 9.77
N PRO A 14 -25.88 37.23 9.60
CA PRO A 14 -26.70 36.61 10.64
C PRO A 14 -26.15 35.24 11.05
N GLY A 15 -26.38 34.82 12.29
CA GLY A 15 -25.74 33.64 12.88
C GLY A 15 -25.82 32.35 12.02
N TRP A 16 -26.88 32.19 11.23
CA TRP A 16 -27.04 31.06 10.31
C TRP A 16 -25.99 31.01 9.19
N VAL A 17 -25.50 32.16 8.69
CA VAL A 17 -24.45 32.22 7.66
C VAL A 17 -23.13 31.67 8.20
N ARG A 18 -22.81 31.98 9.46
CA ARG A 18 -21.59 31.50 10.15
C ARG A 18 -21.68 29.99 10.40
N ALA A 19 -22.87 29.50 10.76
CA ALA A 19 -23.12 28.07 10.93
C ALA A 19 -22.95 27.29 9.61
N VAL A 20 -23.45 27.83 8.48
CA VAL A 20 -23.25 27.22 7.15
C VAL A 20 -21.78 27.20 6.76
N ILE A 21 -21.04 28.30 6.95
CA ILE A 21 -19.60 28.35 6.65
C ILE A 21 -18.84 27.33 7.51
N ALA A 22 -19.12 27.27 8.81
CA ALA A 22 -18.50 26.30 9.70
C ALA A 22 -18.78 24.84 9.28
N LEU A 23 -20.01 24.55 8.86
CA LEU A 23 -20.40 23.22 8.37
C LEU A 23 -19.67 22.87 7.06
N VAL A 24 -19.58 23.79 6.11
CA VAL A 24 -18.86 23.57 4.85
C VAL A 24 -17.37 23.32 5.11
N VAL A 25 -16.74 24.13 5.97
CA VAL A 25 -15.35 23.94 6.37
C VAL A 25 -15.17 22.57 7.03
N LEU A 26 -16.07 22.18 7.93
CA LEU A 26 -16.04 20.87 8.57
C LEU A 26 -16.12 19.73 7.54
N VAL A 27 -17.06 19.80 6.59
CA VAL A 27 -17.23 18.79 5.54
C VAL A 27 -15.99 18.72 4.65
N VAL A 28 -15.41 19.86 4.27
CA VAL A 28 -14.18 19.91 3.45
C VAL A 28 -13.00 19.32 4.22
N VAL A 29 -12.83 19.64 5.51
CA VAL A 29 -11.76 19.11 6.35
C VAL A 29 -11.92 17.61 6.55
N VAL A 30 -13.13 17.13 6.87
CA VAL A 30 -13.41 15.70 7.02
C VAL A 30 -13.19 14.97 5.69
N GLY A 31 -13.67 15.53 4.57
CA GLY A 31 -13.43 14.98 3.24
C GLY A 31 -11.95 14.89 2.89
N ALA A 32 -11.17 15.94 3.18
CA ALA A 32 -9.74 15.96 2.95
C ALA A 32 -9.00 14.94 3.82
N VAL A 33 -9.35 14.82 5.11
CA VAL A 33 -8.75 13.81 6.01
C VAL A 33 -9.07 12.39 5.54
N ARG A 34 -10.31 12.13 5.09
CA ARG A 34 -10.69 10.82 4.54
C ARG A 34 -9.98 10.52 3.23
N LEU A 35 -9.86 11.51 2.35
CA LEU A 35 -9.14 11.38 1.09
C LEU A 35 -7.64 11.10 1.33
N VAL A 36 -7.01 11.86 2.23
CA VAL A 36 -5.61 11.63 2.60
C VAL A 36 -5.44 10.23 3.18
N GLY A 37 -6.30 9.79 4.10
CA GLY A 37 -6.20 8.45 4.70
C GLY A 37 -6.37 7.29 3.71
N LEU A 38 -7.10 7.48 2.60
CA LEU A 38 -7.17 6.49 1.51
C LEU A 38 -5.90 6.48 0.64
N VAL A 39 -5.15 7.58 0.63
CA VAL A 39 -3.90 7.74 -0.12
C VAL A 39 -2.70 7.33 0.73
N LEU A 40 -2.85 7.17 2.05
CA LEU A 40 -1.78 6.68 2.93
C LEU A 40 -1.56 5.18 2.70
N GLU A 41 -0.84 4.88 1.62
CA GLU A 41 0.26 3.92 1.53
C GLU A 41 0.07 2.59 2.29
N ASP A 42 -0.60 1.64 1.63
CA ASP A 42 -0.52 0.21 2.00
C ASP A 42 0.81 -0.38 1.50
N ARG A 43 1.92 0.16 2.01
CA ARG A 43 3.28 -0.23 1.59
C ARG A 43 3.57 -1.70 1.86
N GLU A 44 2.94 -2.27 2.89
CA GLU A 44 3.03 -3.70 3.19
C GLU A 44 2.41 -4.53 2.06
N GLY A 45 1.18 -4.18 1.62
CA GLY A 45 0.52 -4.82 0.49
C GLY A 45 1.31 -4.69 -0.81
N ASP A 46 1.81 -3.50 -1.12
CA ASP A 46 2.62 -3.26 -2.33
C ASP A 46 3.93 -4.07 -2.30
N ALA A 47 4.60 -4.14 -1.14
CA ALA A 47 5.80 -4.96 -0.97
C ALA A 47 5.49 -6.46 -1.09
N GLN A 48 4.36 -6.92 -0.57
CA GLN A 48 3.89 -8.30 -0.74
C GLN A 48 3.68 -8.63 -2.21
N GLU A 49 2.93 -7.82 -2.95
CA GLU A 49 2.68 -8.03 -4.37
C GLU A 49 3.99 -8.06 -5.18
N ALA A 50 4.91 -7.13 -4.91
CA ALA A 50 6.23 -7.12 -5.55
C ALA A 50 7.00 -8.41 -5.27
N CYS A 51 7.04 -8.86 -4.01
CA CYS A 51 7.71 -10.09 -3.62
C CYS A 51 7.07 -11.34 -4.25
N GLU A 52 5.74 -11.44 -4.26
CA GLU A 52 5.04 -12.53 -4.95
C GLU A 52 5.38 -12.55 -6.45
N GLY A 53 5.55 -11.37 -7.08
CA GLY A 53 6.06 -11.24 -8.44
C GLY A 53 7.43 -11.89 -8.62
N TYR A 54 8.41 -11.51 -7.79
CA TYR A 54 9.77 -12.08 -7.86
C TYR A 54 9.83 -13.58 -7.55
N VAL A 55 9.04 -14.03 -6.56
CA VAL A 55 8.90 -15.45 -6.24
C VAL A 55 8.34 -16.19 -7.46
N ARG A 56 7.24 -15.70 -8.03
CA ARG A 56 6.56 -16.30 -9.19
C ARG A 56 7.51 -16.45 -10.38
N ASP A 57 8.31 -15.43 -10.67
CA ASP A 57 9.29 -15.44 -11.77
C ASP A 57 10.43 -16.45 -11.55
N SER A 58 10.67 -16.84 -10.30
CA SER A 58 11.71 -17.82 -9.94
C SER A 58 11.24 -19.28 -10.01
N LEU A 59 9.92 -19.52 -10.13
CA LEU A 59 9.34 -20.87 -10.13
C LEU A 59 9.46 -21.57 -11.50
N LYS A 60 9.39 -22.91 -11.49
CA LYS A 60 9.39 -23.72 -12.72
C LYS A 60 8.09 -23.60 -13.53
N SER A 61 6.97 -23.40 -12.85
CA SER A 61 5.64 -23.20 -13.45
C SER A 61 4.98 -21.96 -12.85
N PRO A 62 5.36 -20.74 -13.27
CA PRO A 62 4.88 -19.49 -12.67
C PRO A 62 3.35 -19.34 -12.65
N SER A 63 2.66 -19.86 -13.67
CA SER A 63 1.19 -19.80 -13.78
C SER A 63 0.45 -20.72 -12.81
N SER A 64 1.15 -21.66 -12.16
CA SER A 64 0.58 -22.56 -11.14
C SER A 64 0.75 -22.04 -9.71
N ALA A 65 1.38 -20.88 -9.54
CA ALA A 65 1.74 -20.36 -8.23
C ALA A 65 0.53 -19.88 -7.43
N GLU A 66 0.31 -20.50 -6.26
CA GLU A 66 -0.70 -20.12 -5.28
C GLU A 66 0.00 -19.66 -3.99
N PHE A 67 -0.19 -18.39 -3.63
CA PHE A 67 0.46 -17.77 -2.48
C PHE A 67 -0.43 -17.81 -1.23
N SER A 68 0.18 -18.01 -0.08
CA SER A 68 -0.52 -18.06 1.22
C SER A 68 0.42 -17.71 2.37
N GLU A 69 -0.15 -17.39 3.54
CA GLU A 69 0.60 -17.07 4.76
C GLU A 69 1.61 -15.93 4.58
N ALA A 70 1.30 -14.94 3.72
CA ALA A 70 2.17 -13.80 3.48
C ALA A 70 2.14 -12.83 4.67
N GLU A 71 3.33 -12.51 5.18
CA GLU A 71 3.55 -11.52 6.23
C GLU A 71 4.68 -10.58 5.79
N ALA A 72 4.42 -9.27 5.86
CA ALA A 72 5.42 -8.24 5.59
C ALA A 72 5.90 -7.63 6.89
N THR A 73 7.21 -7.40 7.01
CA THR A 73 7.82 -6.71 8.14
C THR A 73 8.72 -5.59 7.61
N GLU A 74 8.51 -4.37 8.11
CA GLU A 74 9.34 -3.21 7.78
C GLU A 74 10.81 -3.43 8.19
N ARG A 75 11.72 -3.06 7.28
CA ARG A 75 13.17 -3.11 7.42
C ARG A 75 13.79 -1.73 7.16
N GLY A 76 13.42 -0.76 7.98
CA GLY A 76 13.84 0.64 7.83
C GLY A 76 12.87 1.45 6.97
N GLU A 77 13.26 2.66 6.56
CA GLU A 77 12.36 3.63 5.93
C GLU A 77 11.83 3.21 4.55
N TYR A 78 12.58 2.37 3.83
CA TYR A 78 12.29 1.97 2.45
C TYR A 78 12.31 0.47 2.22
N GLY A 79 12.60 -0.34 3.24
CA GLY A 79 12.82 -1.78 3.08
C GLY A 79 11.70 -2.61 3.68
N PHE A 80 11.41 -3.75 3.07
CA PHE A 80 10.51 -4.77 3.62
C PHE A 80 11.14 -6.15 3.49
N THR A 81 10.89 -6.99 4.49
CA THR A 81 11.05 -8.44 4.42
C THR A 81 9.67 -9.07 4.37
N VAL A 82 9.38 -9.81 3.31
CA VAL A 82 8.13 -10.55 3.12
C VAL A 82 8.44 -12.03 3.24
N SER A 83 7.73 -12.71 4.14
CA SER A 83 7.80 -14.16 4.27
C SER A 83 6.45 -14.77 3.93
N GLY A 84 6.45 -15.97 3.36
CA GLY A 84 5.21 -16.65 3.05
C GLY A 84 5.43 -18.04 2.48
N SER A 85 4.34 -18.64 2.01
CA SER A 85 4.38 -19.94 1.33
C SER A 85 3.83 -19.83 -0.07
N VAL A 86 4.40 -20.63 -0.98
CA VAL A 86 3.93 -20.77 -2.35
C VAL A 86 3.78 -22.24 -2.71
N ASP A 87 2.59 -22.61 -3.18
CA ASP A 87 2.34 -23.91 -3.79
C ASP A 87 2.49 -23.76 -5.31
N SER A 88 3.31 -24.60 -5.94
CA SER A 88 3.50 -24.56 -7.40
C SER A 88 3.95 -25.91 -7.97
N GLU A 89 3.72 -26.10 -9.27
CA GLU A 89 4.18 -27.30 -9.96
C GLU A 89 5.70 -27.30 -10.16
N ASN A 90 6.32 -28.43 -9.83
CA ASN A 90 7.70 -28.70 -10.22
C ASN A 90 7.80 -29.13 -11.70
N GLY A 91 9.02 -29.44 -12.18
CA GLY A 91 9.25 -29.87 -13.56
C GLY A 91 8.58 -31.19 -13.98
N PHE A 92 7.98 -31.93 -13.04
CA PHE A 92 7.24 -33.17 -13.29
C PHE A 92 5.71 -32.99 -13.20
N GLY A 93 5.23 -31.77 -12.96
CA GLY A 93 3.79 -31.47 -12.82
C GLY A 93 3.21 -31.86 -11.46
N ALA A 94 4.05 -32.05 -10.43
CA ALA A 94 3.58 -32.28 -9.07
C ALA A 94 3.55 -30.95 -8.30
N MET A 95 2.47 -30.71 -7.56
CA MET A 95 2.34 -29.57 -6.65
C MET A 95 3.26 -29.73 -5.44
N ILE A 96 4.12 -28.75 -5.20
CA ILE A 96 5.02 -28.67 -4.05
C ILE A 96 4.84 -27.33 -3.36
N ARG A 97 4.80 -27.36 -2.02
CA ARG A 97 4.85 -26.18 -1.16
C ARG A 97 6.28 -25.80 -0.85
N ASN A 98 6.64 -24.54 -1.03
CA ASN A 98 7.90 -23.96 -0.55
C ASN A 98 7.61 -22.76 0.34
N ARG A 99 8.42 -22.57 1.39
CA ARG A 99 8.45 -21.31 2.15
C ARG A 99 9.49 -20.39 1.54
N TYR A 100 9.20 -19.10 1.48
CA TYR A 100 10.09 -18.09 0.92
C TYR A 100 10.30 -16.94 1.90
N GLU A 101 11.47 -16.31 1.81
CA GLU A 101 11.77 -15.00 2.37
C GLU A 101 12.27 -14.09 1.25
N CYS A 102 11.58 -12.98 1.02
CA CYS A 102 11.88 -12.00 0.00
C CYS A 102 12.16 -10.64 0.64
N ARG A 103 13.26 -10.00 0.25
CA ARG A 103 13.65 -8.67 0.72
C ARG A 103 13.62 -7.68 -0.43
N VAL A 104 12.85 -6.61 -0.28
CA VAL A 104 12.73 -5.55 -1.28
C VAL A 104 13.01 -4.19 -0.66
N ASN A 105 13.47 -3.24 -1.49
CA ASN A 105 13.54 -1.82 -1.15
C ASN A 105 12.70 -1.02 -2.16
N SER A 106 11.96 -0.01 -1.70
CA SER A 106 11.29 0.94 -2.58
C SER A 106 12.29 1.92 -3.20
N ILE A 107 12.14 2.16 -4.50
CA ILE A 107 12.93 3.11 -5.28
C ILE A 107 11.98 3.91 -6.17
N GLY A 108 11.60 5.10 -5.71
CA GLY A 108 10.57 5.89 -6.38
C GLY A 108 9.22 5.18 -6.27
N ASP A 109 8.62 4.86 -7.42
CA ASP A 109 7.35 4.14 -7.52
C ASP A 109 7.54 2.62 -7.75
N ASP A 110 8.79 2.14 -7.78
CA ASP A 110 9.15 0.73 -8.04
C ASP A 110 9.70 0.03 -6.79
N TRP A 111 9.77 -1.30 -6.85
CA TRP A 111 10.43 -2.15 -5.87
C TRP A 111 11.68 -2.78 -6.46
N LEU A 112 12.77 -2.81 -5.70
CA LEU A 112 14.01 -3.48 -6.05
C LEU A 112 14.19 -4.72 -5.19
N LEU A 113 14.31 -5.88 -5.82
CA LEU A 113 14.71 -7.11 -5.15
C LEU A 113 16.15 -7.00 -4.60
N ILE A 114 16.27 -7.18 -3.30
CA ILE A 114 17.56 -7.22 -2.59
C ILE A 114 18.01 -8.66 -2.40
N ASP A 115 17.09 -9.54 -2.01
CA ASP A 115 17.38 -10.95 -1.76
C ASP A 115 16.09 -11.77 -1.87
N LEU A 116 16.19 -13.01 -2.36
CA LEU A 116 15.11 -13.97 -2.38
C LEU A 116 15.67 -15.34 -2.02
N ASP A 117 15.14 -15.93 -0.96
CA ASP A 117 15.52 -17.24 -0.46
C ASP A 117 14.30 -18.16 -0.37
N PHE A 118 14.51 -19.44 -0.67
CA PHE A 118 13.53 -20.50 -0.45
C PHE A 118 14.06 -21.43 0.63
N GLU A 119 13.28 -21.65 1.69
CA GLU A 119 13.67 -22.59 2.73
C GLU A 119 13.69 -24.02 2.15
N ASP A 120 14.83 -24.69 2.26
CA ASP A 120 15.02 -26.05 1.75
C ASP A 120 14.20 -27.05 2.59
N GLN A 121 13.31 -27.76 1.91
CA GLN A 121 12.48 -28.81 2.50
C GLN A 121 13.25 -30.13 2.35
N GLY A 122 14.25 -30.33 3.22
CA GLY A 122 15.22 -31.43 3.16
C GLY A 122 14.65 -32.85 3.07
#